data_AF-A0A2T2VJE0-F1
#
_entry.id   AF-A0A2T2VJE0-F1
#
_cell.length_a   1.000
_cell.length_b   1.000
_cell.length_c   1.000
_cell.angle_alpha   90.00
_cell.angle_beta   90.00
_cell.angle_gamma   90.00
#
_symmetry.space_group_name_H-M   'P 1'
#
loop_
_entity.id
_entity.type
_entity.pdbx_description
1 polymer ?
#
loop_
_entity_poly.entity_id
_entity_poly.type
_entity_poly.pdbx_seq_one_letter_code
_entity_poly.pdbx_strand_id
1 'polypeptide(L)'
;EGVVIHTLGTGTPEGSPIPIMENGRQVDFVRNQQGNVVVSKLNESMLQKISNEGGGTYMKLGNITRNVEAILDQFATMEKREIGATVYTDYSDYFQYFIGTALFFLVGEFLMVERASEWVKKFQIFR
;
A
#
# COMPACT_ATOMS: atom_id res chain seq x y z
N GLU A 1 -15.94 12.49 12.04
CA GLU A 1 -14.87 13.52 11.97
C GLU A 1 -13.56 12.79 11.68
N GLY A 2 -12.72 13.24 10.75
CA GLY A 2 -11.37 12.63 10.66
C GLY A 2 -10.67 12.59 9.31
N VAL A 3 -11.12 13.31 8.28
CA VAL A 3 -10.35 13.39 7.02
C VAL A 3 -9.96 14.84 6.76
N VAL A 4 -8.66 15.10 6.79
CA VAL A 4 -8.07 16.40 6.42
C VAL A 4 -7.73 16.38 4.94
N ILE A 5 -8.21 17.37 4.17
CA ILE A 5 -7.99 17.44 2.72
C ILE A 5 -6.97 18.54 2.41
N HIS A 6 -5.79 18.13 1.93
CA HIS A 6 -4.81 19.04 1.38
C HIS A 6 -4.91 19.06 -0.14
N THR A 7 -4.83 20.23 -0.77
CA THR A 7 -4.95 20.38 -2.22
C THR A 7 -3.66 20.91 -2.83
N LEU A 8 -3.27 20.30 -3.96
CA LEU A 8 -2.05 20.64 -4.68
C LEU A 8 -2.39 21.10 -6.09
N GLY A 9 -2.13 22.37 -6.39
CA GLY A 9 -2.36 22.96 -7.71
C GLY A 9 -1.16 22.80 -8.62
N THR A 10 -1.35 22.16 -9.78
CA THR A 10 -0.36 22.06 -10.84
C THR A 10 -0.85 22.76 -12.12
N GLY A 11 0.09 23.37 -12.85
CA GLY A 11 -0.21 24.17 -14.04
C GLY A 11 -0.33 25.66 -13.78
N THR A 12 -0.93 26.36 -14.74
CA THR A 12 -1.00 27.83 -14.77
C THR A 12 -2.45 28.33 -14.87
N PRO A 13 -2.78 29.50 -14.28
CA PRO A 13 -4.11 30.10 -14.42
C PRO A 13 -4.42 30.51 -15.87
N GLU A 14 -3.41 30.87 -16.65
CA GLU A 14 -3.52 31.22 -18.07
C GLU A 14 -3.98 30.01 -18.90
N GLY A 15 -3.54 28.81 -18.49
CA GLY A 15 -3.86 27.53 -19.08
C GLY A 15 -3.05 27.16 -20.31
N SER A 16 -3.12 25.90 -20.68
CA SER A 16 -2.42 25.33 -21.83
C SER A 16 -3.30 24.30 -22.55
N PRO A 17 -3.22 24.18 -23.88
CA PRO A 17 -3.86 23.09 -24.59
C PRO A 17 -3.24 21.74 -24.19
N ILE A 18 -4.06 20.68 -24.22
CA ILE A 18 -3.65 19.32 -23.84
C ILE A 18 -3.16 18.58 -25.09
N PRO A 19 -1.86 18.21 -25.20
CA PRO A 19 -1.35 17.52 -26.37
C PRO A 19 -1.77 16.04 -26.39
N ILE A 20 -2.07 15.53 -27.58
CA ILE A 20 -2.23 14.12 -27.87
C ILE A 20 -0.89 13.61 -28.39
N MET A 21 -0.36 12.59 -27.71
CA MET A 21 0.94 11.98 -28.04
C MET A 21 0.71 10.61 -28.68
N GLU A 22 1.27 10.40 -29.87
CA GLU A 22 1.35 9.08 -30.51
C GLU A 22 2.81 8.74 -30.79
N ASN A 23 3.25 7.55 -30.35
CA ASN A 23 4.64 7.09 -30.52
C ASN A 23 5.70 8.10 -30.04
N GLY A 24 5.40 8.85 -28.97
CA GLY A 24 6.30 9.86 -28.41
C GLY A 24 6.37 11.17 -29.20
N ARG A 25 5.60 11.33 -30.29
CA ARG A 25 5.48 12.58 -31.04
C ARG A 25 4.11 13.22 -30.81
N GLN A 26 4.10 14.53 -30.68
CA GLN A 26 2.85 15.29 -30.63
C GLN A 26 2.17 15.24 -31.99
N VAL A 27 0.90 14.81 -32.01
CA VAL A 27 0.11 14.67 -33.25
C VAL A 27 -1.04 15.67 -33.36
N ASP A 28 -1.74 15.98 -32.25
CA ASP A 28 -2.80 16.99 -32.21
C ASP A 28 -3.01 17.47 -30.76
N PHE A 29 -4.04 18.28 -30.52
CA PHE A 29 -4.54 18.64 -29.20
C PHE A 29 -5.93 18.07 -28.94
N VAL A 30 -6.27 17.89 -27.67
CA VAL A 30 -7.62 17.49 -27.26
C VAL A 30 -8.64 18.54 -27.73
N ARG A 31 -9.70 18.07 -28.40
CA ARG A 31 -10.82 18.89 -28.87
C ARG A 31 -12.10 18.51 -28.14
N ASN A 32 -12.98 19.49 -27.96
CA ASN A 32 -14.31 19.26 -27.42
C ASN A 32 -15.29 18.77 -28.50
N GLN A 33 -16.53 18.47 -28.12
CA GLN A 33 -17.58 18.01 -29.05
C GLN A 33 -17.92 19.02 -30.16
N GLN A 34 -17.51 20.27 -30.02
CA GLN A 34 -17.71 21.35 -30.99
C GLN A 34 -16.50 21.55 -31.91
N GLY A 35 -15.45 20.73 -31.76
CA GLY A 35 -14.22 20.80 -32.57
C GLY A 35 -13.17 21.81 -32.09
N ASN A 36 -13.43 22.54 -31.00
CA ASN A 36 -12.53 23.54 -30.43
C ASN A 36 -11.46 22.89 -29.54
N VAL A 37 -10.23 23.42 -29.59
CA VAL A 37 -9.13 22.96 -28.74
C VAL A 37 -9.44 23.26 -27.27
N VAL A 38 -9.30 22.24 -26.42
CA VAL A 38 -9.52 22.36 -24.97
C VAL A 38 -8.28 22.96 -24.32
N VAL A 39 -8.47 24.10 -23.64
CA VAL A 39 -7.44 24.75 -22.82
C VAL A 39 -7.68 24.41 -21.36
N SER A 40 -6.77 23.63 -20.76
CA SER A 40 -6.82 23.30 -19.33
C SER A 40 -6.25 24.45 -18.51
N LYS A 41 -6.96 24.87 -17.46
CA LYS A 41 -6.59 26.01 -16.60
C LYS A 41 -6.56 25.58 -15.13
N LEU A 42 -5.54 26.04 -14.40
CA LEU A 42 -5.48 25.86 -12.96
C LEU A 42 -6.51 26.77 -12.28
N ASN A 43 -7.43 26.17 -11.54
CA ASN A 43 -8.41 26.90 -10.73
C ASN A 43 -8.00 26.92 -9.26
N GLU A 44 -7.17 27.88 -8.88
CA GLU A 44 -6.64 28.00 -7.52
C GLU A 44 -7.76 28.29 -6.49
N SER A 45 -8.77 29.08 -6.87
CA SER A 45 -9.89 29.41 -5.99
C SER A 45 -10.70 28.17 -5.59
N MET A 46 -10.93 27.26 -6.54
CA MET A 46 -11.61 26.00 -6.26
C MET A 46 -10.81 25.11 -5.31
N LEU A 47 -9.50 24.99 -5.54
CA LEU A 47 -8.63 24.18 -4.68
C LEU A 47 -8.52 24.72 -3.25
N GLN A 48 -8.51 26.05 -3.10
CA GLN A 48 -8.55 26.69 -1.78
C GLN A 48 -9.84 26.42 -1.03
N LYS A 49 -10.99 26.47 -1.72
CA LYS A 49 -12.28 26.14 -1.09
C LYS A 49 -12.31 24.71 -0.58
N ILE A 50 -11.86 23.75 -1.39
CA ILE A 50 -11.82 22.33 -1.02
C ILE A 50 -10.91 22.11 0.19
N SER A 51 -9.71 22.70 0.22
CA SER A 51 -8.82 22.57 1.37
C SER A 51 -9.40 23.20 2.63
N ASN A 52 -10.06 24.36 2.50
CA ASN A 52 -10.66 25.06 3.64
C ASN A 52 -11.83 24.28 4.23
N GLU A 53 -12.70 23.73 3.38
CA GLU A 53 -13.81 22.86 3.81
C GLU A 53 -13.32 21.55 4.42
N GLY A 54 -12.20 21.01 3.91
CA GLY A 54 -11.54 19.82 4.44
C GLY A 54 -10.56 20.08 5.58
N GLY A 55 -10.48 21.30 6.14
CA GLY A 55 -9.59 21.65 7.25
C GLY A 55 -8.09 21.51 6.97
N GLY A 56 -7.69 21.42 5.69
CA GLY A 56 -6.30 21.31 5.27
C GLY A 56 -5.79 22.58 4.58
N THR A 57 -4.74 22.43 3.77
CA THR A 57 -4.03 23.57 3.14
C THR A 57 -3.94 23.42 1.63
N TYR A 58 -3.99 24.56 0.93
CA TYR A 58 -3.76 24.65 -0.51
C TYR A 58 -2.33 25.10 -0.81
N MET A 59 -1.66 24.41 -1.74
CA MET A 59 -0.30 24.73 -2.17
C MET A 59 -0.13 24.60 -3.68
N LYS A 60 0.72 25.45 -4.27
CA LYS A 60 1.01 25.45 -5.71
C LYS A 60 2.35 24.76 -6.00
N LEU A 61 2.40 23.91 -7.03
CA LEU A 61 3.57 23.13 -7.43
C LEU A 61 4.80 23.99 -7.82
N GLY A 62 4.61 25.22 -8.29
CA GLY A 62 5.73 26.14 -8.53
C GLY A 62 6.48 26.56 -7.26
N ASN A 63 5.78 26.56 -6.12
CA ASN A 63 6.33 26.93 -4.81
C ASN A 63 6.78 25.70 -3.99
N ILE A 64 6.70 24.50 -4.58
CA ILE A 64 6.93 23.23 -3.89
C ILE A 64 8.39 23.02 -3.55
N THR A 65 9.36 23.42 -4.37
CA THR A 65 10.78 23.18 -4.04
C THR A 65 11.22 23.81 -2.72
N ARG A 66 10.52 24.84 -2.23
CA ARG A 66 10.79 25.48 -0.93
C ARG A 66 9.84 25.01 0.19
N ASN A 67 8.64 24.54 -0.15
CA ASN A 67 7.60 24.13 0.80
C ASN A 67 7.47 22.60 0.96
N VAL A 68 8.04 21.80 0.06
CA VAL A 68 8.00 20.33 0.13
C VAL A 68 8.79 19.82 1.32
N GLU A 69 9.93 20.42 1.67
CA GLU A 69 10.63 20.02 2.89
C GLU A 69 9.75 20.24 4.12
N ALA A 70 9.10 21.41 4.26
CA ALA A 70 8.21 21.71 5.39
C ALA A 70 6.97 20.79 5.44
N ILE A 71 6.43 20.41 4.28
CA ILE A 71 5.29 19.48 4.17
C ILE A 71 5.74 18.04 4.45
N LEU A 72 6.88 17.62 3.93
CA LEU A 72 7.45 16.30 4.22
C LEU A 72 7.80 16.17 5.70
N ASP A 73 8.26 17.24 6.33
CA ASP A 73 8.53 17.28 7.77
C ASP A 73 7.22 17.24 8.57
N GLN A 74 6.18 17.98 8.15
CA GLN A 74 4.84 17.87 8.73
C GLN A 74 4.23 16.47 8.55
N PHE A 75 4.34 15.85 7.37
CA PHE A 75 3.92 14.48 7.10
C PHE A 75 4.78 13.44 7.82
N ALA A 76 6.05 13.75 8.13
CA ALA A 76 6.91 12.89 8.93
C ALA A 76 6.54 12.94 10.42
N THR A 77 6.11 14.11 10.92
CA THR A 77 5.56 14.26 12.27
C THR A 77 4.11 13.78 12.41
N MET A 78 3.36 13.74 11.31
CA MET A 78 2.04 13.13 11.28
C MET A 78 2.25 11.62 11.34
N GLU A 79 1.94 11.03 12.49
CA GLU A 79 2.09 9.60 12.76
C GLU A 79 1.63 8.81 11.53
N LYS A 80 2.57 8.12 10.86
CA LYS A 80 2.29 7.22 9.73
C LYS A 80 1.36 6.15 10.26
N ARG A 81 0.06 6.45 10.29
CA ARG A 81 -0.95 5.43 10.45
C ARG A 81 -0.77 4.59 9.22
N GLU A 82 -0.28 3.37 9.41
CA GLU A 82 -0.24 2.37 8.37
C GLU A 82 -1.67 2.28 7.83
N ILE A 83 -1.94 3.02 6.75
CA ILE A 83 -3.06 2.76 5.88
C ILE A 83 -2.78 1.32 5.53
N GLY A 84 -3.61 0.41 6.03
CA GLY A 84 -3.54 -1.01 5.76
C GLY A 84 -3.73 -1.24 4.27
N ALA A 85 -2.71 -0.91 3.48
CA ALA A 85 -2.28 -1.79 2.44
C ALA A 85 -2.04 -3.08 3.20
N THR A 86 -3.02 -3.97 3.15
CA THR A 86 -2.83 -5.38 3.37
C THR A 86 -1.66 -5.77 2.47
N VAL A 87 -0.45 -5.61 3.01
CA VAL A 87 0.71 -6.36 2.58
C VAL A 87 0.20 -7.77 2.74
N TYR A 88 -0.10 -8.41 1.62
CA TYR A 88 -0.17 -9.85 1.58
C TYR A 88 1.25 -10.29 1.96
N THR A 89 1.50 -10.30 3.27
CA THR A 89 2.69 -10.89 3.85
C THR A 89 2.52 -12.36 3.50
N ASP A 90 3.25 -12.79 2.49
CA ASP A 90 3.35 -14.17 2.08
C ASP A 90 3.87 -14.94 3.31
N TYR A 91 2.93 -15.42 4.12
CA TYR A 91 3.21 -16.04 5.39
C TYR A 91 3.82 -17.39 5.03
N SER A 92 5.14 -17.49 5.12
CA SER A 92 5.81 -18.76 4.89
C SER A 92 5.34 -19.76 5.95
N ASP A 93 4.64 -20.79 5.48
CA ASP A 93 3.98 -21.77 6.31
C ASP A 93 4.99 -22.73 6.98
N TYR A 94 5.40 -22.41 8.20
CA TYR A 94 6.27 -23.29 9.02
C TYR A 94 5.52 -24.46 9.68
N PHE A 95 4.20 -24.54 9.52
CA PHE A 95 3.38 -25.58 10.17
C PHE A 95 3.74 -27.01 9.71
N GLN A 96 4.33 -27.16 8.52
CA GLN A 96 4.71 -28.45 7.96
C GLN A 96 5.76 -29.17 8.83
N TYR A 97 6.67 -28.43 9.47
CA TYR A 97 7.63 -29.00 10.42
C TYR A 97 6.93 -29.55 11.66
N PHE A 98 5.97 -28.82 12.22
CA PHE A 98 5.21 -29.26 13.38
C PHE A 98 4.37 -30.51 13.09
N ILE A 99 3.69 -30.55 11.94
CA ILE A 99 2.93 -31.74 11.51
C ILE A 99 3.88 -32.91 11.26
N GLY A 100 5.03 -32.68 10.62
CA GLY A 100 6.04 -33.71 10.37
C GLY A 100 6.57 -34.33 11.66
N THR A 101 6.90 -33.52 12.66
CA THR A 101 7.34 -34.00 13.98
C THR A 101 6.24 -34.78 14.69
N ALA A 102 4.99 -34.30 14.68
CA ALA A 102 3.87 -35.00 15.30
C ALA A 102 3.62 -36.37 14.65
N LEU A 103 3.65 -36.43 13.31
CA LEU A 103 3.47 -37.68 12.56
C LEU A 103 4.62 -38.67 12.84
N PHE A 104 5.86 -38.18 12.93
CA PHE A 104 7.02 -39.01 13.26
C PHE A 104 6.88 -39.68 14.64
N PHE A 105 6.48 -38.93 15.67
CA PHE A 105 6.24 -39.49 17.00
C PHE A 105 5.09 -40.49 17.00
N LEU A 106 4.00 -40.23 16.26
CA LEU A 106 2.85 -41.13 16.17
C LEU A 106 3.21 -42.47 15.53
N VAL A 107 4.00 -42.46 14.45
CA VAL A 107 4.52 -43.70 13.84
C VAL A 107 5.49 -44.40 14.77
N GLY A 108 6.34 -43.65 15.48
CA GLY A 108 7.23 -44.19 16.51
C GLY A 108 6.49 -44.90 17.63
N GLU A 109 5.40 -44.32 18.12
CA GLU A 109 4.51 -44.93 19.12
C GLU A 109 3.88 -46.20 18.59
N PHE A 110 3.31 -46.19 17.37
CA PHE A 110 2.67 -47.36 16.79
C PHE A 110 3.64 -48.55 16.63
N LEU A 111 4.85 -48.28 16.14
CA LEU A 111 5.93 -49.28 16.07
C LEU A 111 6.40 -49.75 17.45
N MET A 112 6.42 -48.85 18.45
CA MET A 112 6.70 -49.22 19.82
C MET A 112 5.60 -50.10 20.39
N VAL A 113 4.31 -49.84 20.20
CA VAL A 113 3.22 -50.66 20.72
C VAL A 113 3.29 -52.09 20.19
N GLU A 114 3.61 -52.27 18.91
CA GLU A 114 3.72 -53.60 18.28
C GLU A 114 4.98 -54.37 18.75
N ARG A 115 6.10 -53.70 19.04
CA ARG A 115 7.35 -54.34 19.52
C ARG A 115 7.54 -54.35 21.04
N ALA A 116 6.87 -53.47 21.77
CA ALA A 116 6.95 -53.35 23.23
C ALA A 116 6.35 -54.57 23.92
N SER A 117 5.42 -55.29 23.27
CA SER A 117 4.93 -56.59 23.79
C SER A 117 6.08 -57.57 24.09
N GLU A 118 7.18 -57.53 23.32
CA GLU A 118 8.32 -58.45 23.49
C GLU A 118 9.52 -57.79 24.17
N TRP A 119 9.77 -56.49 23.96
CA TRP A 119 10.90 -55.79 24.58
C TRP A 119 10.62 -55.31 26.02
N VAL A 120 9.38 -54.94 26.35
CA VAL A 120 8.98 -54.52 27.72
C VAL A 120 8.88 -55.72 28.66
N LYS A 121 8.53 -56.92 28.17
CA LYS A 121 8.66 -58.18 28.94
C LYS A 121 10.11 -58.45 29.37
N LYS A 122 11.10 -58.03 28.57
CA LYS A 122 12.52 -58.17 28.91
C LYS A 122 12.98 -57.21 30.01
N PHE A 123 12.24 -56.13 30.26
CA PHE A 123 12.51 -55.15 31.32
C PHE A 123 11.61 -55.28 32.56
N GLN A 124 10.64 -56.20 32.58
CA GLN A 124 9.87 -56.57 33.78
C GLN A 124 10.58 -57.64 34.62
N ILE A 125 11.84 -57.39 34.95
CA ILE A 125 12.52 -58.05 36.05
C ILE A 125 12.76 -56.95 37.08
N PHE A 126 11.82 -56.78 38.00
CA PHE A 126 12.00 -56.40 39.41
C PHE A 126 10.66 -55.92 39.97
N ARG A 127 10.25 -56.65 41.02
CA ARG A 127 9.26 -56.28 42.04
C ARG A 127 9.78 -55.09 42.84
#